data_AF-A0A1A8VF18-F1
#
_entry.id   AF-A0A1A8VF18-F1
#
_cell.length_a   1.000
_cell.length_b   1.000
_cell.length_c   1.000
_cell.angle_alpha   90.00
_cell.angle_beta   90.00
_cell.angle_gamma   90.00
#
_symmetry.space_group_name_H-M   'P 1'
#
loop_
_entity.id
_entity.type
_entity.pdbx_description
1 polymer ?
#
loop_
_entity_poly.entity_id
_entity_poly.type
_entity_poly.pdbx_seq_one_letter_code
_entity_poly.pdbx_strand_id
1 'polypeptide(L)' 'MTFECQPHRYATARSRMALFTSLLTGRAQEWAAALYNKKSQACNDYDVFVAELRRAFVSPSGEIST' A
#
# COMPACT_ATOMS: atom_id res chain seq x y z
N MET A 1 -16.27 8.34 -6.51
CA MET A 1 -15.20 8.44 -5.50
C MET A 1 -14.14 9.40 -6.04
N THR A 2 -14.30 10.68 -5.74
CA THR A 2 -13.43 11.75 -6.27
C THR A 2 -12.31 11.98 -5.26
N PHE A 3 -11.22 11.22 -5.38
CA PHE A 3 -9.95 11.48 -4.70
C PHE A 3 -9.06 12.42 -5.53
N GLU A 4 -9.65 13.13 -6.49
CA GLU A 4 -8.93 13.89 -7.49
C GLU A 4 -8.49 15.25 -6.93
N CYS A 5 -7.17 15.41 -6.95
CA CYS A 5 -6.52 16.63 -7.42
C CYS A 5 -6.62 17.87 -6.51
N GLN A 6 -6.05 17.79 -5.31
CA GLN A 6 -5.48 18.97 -4.66
C GLN A 6 -3.98 18.78 -4.42
N PRO A 7 -3.12 19.04 -5.42
CA PRO A 7 -1.66 18.92 -5.28
C PRO A 7 -1.07 19.82 -4.19
N HIS A 8 -1.79 20.86 -3.75
CA HIS A 8 -1.39 21.77 -2.67
C HIS A 8 -1.88 21.37 -1.26
N ARG A 9 -2.81 20.40 -1.12
CA ARG A 9 -3.29 19.95 0.21
C ARG A 9 -2.72 18.62 0.68
N TYR A 10 -2.08 17.86 -0.21
CA TYR A 10 -1.63 16.51 0.12
C TYR A 10 -0.17 16.24 -0.23
N ALA A 11 0.73 17.10 0.23
CA ALA A 11 2.15 16.77 0.36
C ALA A 11 2.43 15.77 1.52
N THR A 12 1.40 15.19 2.11
CA THR A 12 1.47 14.23 3.21
C THR A 12 1.41 12.80 2.69
N ALA A 13 2.10 11.89 3.37
CA ALA A 13 2.25 10.46 3.03
C ALA A 13 0.94 9.81 2.52
N ARG A 14 -0.21 10.25 3.05
CA ARG A 14 -1.55 9.83 2.63
C ARG A 14 -1.84 9.92 1.13
N SER A 15 -1.38 10.94 0.39
CA SER A 15 -1.63 11.00 -1.06
C SER A 15 -0.71 10.13 -1.88
N ARG A 16 0.54 9.96 -1.45
CA ARG A 16 1.41 8.95 -2.06
C ARG A 16 0.81 7.57 -1.87
N MET A 17 0.24 7.32 -0.69
CA MET A 17 -0.42 6.06 -0.36
C MET A 17 -1.72 5.88 -1.15
N ALA A 18 -2.53 6.93 -1.34
CA ALA A 18 -3.72 6.87 -2.19
C ALA A 18 -3.36 6.50 -3.64
N LEU A 19 -2.35 7.17 -4.23
CA LEU A 19 -1.84 6.83 -5.55
C LEU A 19 -1.29 5.40 -5.59
N PHE A 20 -0.49 5.01 -4.60
CA PHE A 20 0.09 3.67 -4.52
C PHE A 20 -0.99 2.59 -4.45
N THR A 21 -2.02 2.79 -3.64
CA THR A 21 -3.17 1.88 -3.53
C THR A 21 -3.96 1.81 -4.84
N SER A 22 -4.02 2.92 -5.59
CA SER A 22 -4.66 2.97 -6.91
C SER A 22 -3.93 2.13 -7.96
N LEU A 23 -2.62 1.91 -7.78
CA LEU A 23 -1.81 1.08 -8.66
C LEU A 23 -1.91 -0.41 -8.32
N LEU A 24 -2.40 -0.76 -7.12
CA LEU A 24 -2.59 -2.15 -6.72
C LEU A 24 -3.85 -2.72 -7.39
N THR A 25 -3.76 -3.95 -7.84
CA THR A 25 -4.89 -4.66 -8.47
C THR A 25 -5.06 -6.06 -7.86
N GLY A 26 -6.28 -6.60 -7.97
CA GLY A 26 -6.62 -7.93 -7.45
C GLY A 26 -6.33 -8.10 -5.96
N ARG A 27 -5.62 -9.18 -5.59
CA ARG A 27 -5.32 -9.54 -4.19
C ARG A 27 -4.52 -8.47 -3.44
N ALA A 28 -3.69 -7.69 -4.14
CA ALA A 28 -2.93 -6.60 -3.51
C ALA A 28 -3.82 -5.42 -3.11
N GLN A 29 -4.85 -5.14 -3.91
CA GLN A 29 -5.85 -4.11 -3.58
C GLN A 29 -6.70 -4.53 -2.37
N GLU A 30 -7.15 -5.78 -2.32
CA GLU A 30 -7.90 -6.31 -1.18
C GLU A 30 -7.07 -6.35 0.11
N TRP A 31 -5.79 -6.73 0.00
CA TRP A 31 -4.85 -6.67 1.12
C TRP A 31 -4.68 -5.23 1.64
N ALA A 32 -4.47 -4.26 0.75
CA ALA A 32 -4.34 -2.87 1.15
C ALA A 32 -5.62 -2.35 1.81
N ALA A 33 -6.80 -2.67 1.26
CA ALA A 33 -8.08 -2.33 1.86
C ALA A 33 -8.25 -2.93 3.27
N ALA A 34 -7.82 -4.18 3.49
CA ALA A 34 -7.81 -4.80 4.81
C ALA A 34 -6.86 -4.09 5.79
N LEU A 35 -5.70 -3.62 5.32
CA LEU A 35 -4.75 -2.84 6.11
C LEU A 35 -5.34 -1.49 6.55
N TYR A 36 -6.02 -0.81 5.62
CA TYR A 36 -6.73 0.44 5.90
C TYR A 36 -7.88 0.25 6.88
N ASN A 37 -8.66 -0.83 6.75
CA ASN A 37 -9.76 -1.13 7.66
C ASN A 37 -9.27 -1.42 9.08
N LYS A 38 -8.09 -2.03 9.21
CA LYS A 38 -7.42 -2.22 10.51
C LYS A 38 -6.88 -0.93 11.13
N LYS A 39 -6.98 0.22 10.44
CA LYS A 39 -6.37 1.50 10.84
C LYS A 39 -4.89 1.33 11.24
N SER A 40 -4.19 0.45 10.53
CA SER A 40 -2.79 0.15 10.83
C SER A 40 -1.95 1.40 10.68
N GLN A 41 -1.01 1.61 11.60
CA GLN A 41 -0.07 2.74 11.53
C GLN A 41 0.78 2.69 10.25
N ALA A 42 0.93 1.51 9.66
CA ALA A 42 1.56 1.30 8.35
C ALA A 42 0.90 2.10 7.21
N CYS A 43 -0.39 2.46 7.31
CA CYS A 43 -1.07 3.26 6.29
C CYS A 43 -0.67 4.75 6.30
N ASN A 44 0.09 5.20 7.31
CA ASN A 44 0.57 6.58 7.44
C ASN A 44 2.02 6.77 7.01
N ASP A 45 2.76 5.67 6.82
CA ASP A 45 4.18 5.71 6.50
C ASP A 45 4.48 4.82 5.29
N TYR A 46 5.12 5.40 4.28
CA TYR A 46 5.34 4.72 3.00
C TYR A 46 6.32 3.55 3.15
N ASP A 47 7.40 3.74 3.89
CA ASP A 47 8.43 2.72 4.08
C ASP A 47 7.88 1.51 4.84
N VAL A 48 7.06 1.77 5.87
CA VAL A 48 6.38 0.70 6.63
C VAL A 48 5.38 -0.05 5.75
N PHE A 49 4.62 0.66 4.91
CA PHE A 49 3.67 0.02 4.00
C PHE A 49 4.36 -0.86 2.96
N VAL A 50 5.44 -0.38 2.35
CA VAL A 50 6.21 -1.14 1.36
C VAL A 50 6.88 -2.36 2.01
N ALA A 51 7.37 -2.23 3.26
CA ALA A 51 7.91 -3.37 4.00
C ALA A 51 6.85 -4.45 4.26
N GLU A 52 5.65 -4.07 4.70
CA GLU A 52 4.54 -5.00 4.93
C GLU A 52 4.02 -5.61 3.61
N LEU A 53 3.97 -4.82 2.53
CA LEU A 53 3.62 -5.33 1.20
C LEU A 53 4.66 -6.35 0.72
N ARG A 54 5.95 -6.01 0.85
CA ARG A 54 7.03 -6.95 0.55
C ARG A 54 6.90 -8.19 1.41
N ARG A 55 6.66 -8.09 2.71
CA ARG A 55 6.49 -9.26 3.57
C ARG A 55 5.26 -10.11 3.22
N ALA A 56 4.17 -9.48 2.78
CA ALA A 56 2.94 -10.17 2.41
C ALA A 56 3.01 -10.87 1.04
N PHE A 57 3.72 -10.28 0.07
CA PHE A 57 3.76 -10.75 -1.33
C PHE A 57 5.11 -11.33 -1.75
N VAL A 58 6.21 -10.96 -1.09
CA VAL A 58 7.53 -11.55 -1.25
C VAL A 58 7.70 -12.56 -0.12
N SER A 59 7.38 -13.82 -0.43
CA SER A 59 7.72 -14.94 0.46
C SER A 59 9.25 -15.06 0.56
N PRO A 60 9.82 -15.41 1.73
CA PRO A 60 11.25 -15.71 1.85
C PRO A 60 11.67 -16.96 1.06
N SER A 61 10.73 -17.71 0.48
CA SER A 61 10.99 -18.81 -0.45
C SER A 61 11.38 -18.30 -1.83
N GLY A 62 12.53 -17.64 -1.89
CA GLY A 62 13.39 -17.66 -3.07
C GLY A 62 14.17 -18.98 -3.17
N GLU A 63 13.59 -20.12 -2.78
CA GLU A 63 14.06 -21.39 -3.30
C GLU A 63 13.40 -21.57 -4.66
N ILE A 64 14.10 -21.06 -5.67
CA ILE A 64 13.97 -21.49 -7.04
C ILE A 64 14.39 -22.96 -7.06
N SER A 65 13.44 -23.88 -6.87
CA SER A 65 13.64 -25.28 -7.21
C SER A 65 13.06 -25.50 -8.61
N THR A 66 13.88 -25.15 -9.61
CA THR A 66 13.84 -25.79 -10.93
C THR A 66 14.42 -27.19 -10.83
#